data_AF-A0A009I1Z0-F1
#
_entry.id   AF-A0A009I1Z0-F1
#
_cell.length_a   1.000
_cell.length_b   1.000
_cell.length_c   1.000
_cell.angle_alpha   90.00
_cell.angle_beta   90.00
_cell.angle_gamma   90.00
#
_symmetry.space_group_name_H-M   'P 1'
#
loop_
_entity.id
_entity.type
_entity.pdbx_description
1 polymer ?
#
loop_
_entity_poly.entity_id
_entity_poly.type
_entity_poly.pdbx_seq_one_letter_code
_entity_poly.pdbx_strand_id
1 'polypeptide(L)'
;MSYQLVELENATANIICPICKLAVIDWTQEQYVQPCEHTVFIAMDLGFEFVADRFEEVMNQNVDELHEDPNMNIFDAITTTPYKNLTILKADLGVDGLFRYVGISDC
;
A
#
# COMPACT_ATOMS: atom_id res chain seq x y z
N MET A 1 -12.47 7.38 -11.60
CA MET A 1 -11.76 6.28 -10.93
C MET A 1 -11.62 6.69 -9.49
N SER A 2 -12.28 5.98 -8.58
CA SER A 2 -12.42 6.39 -7.18
C SER A 2 -11.75 5.35 -6.30
N TYR A 3 -10.45 5.53 -6.05
CA TYR A 3 -9.89 4.94 -4.84
C TYR A 3 -10.44 5.69 -3.63
N GLN A 4 -10.53 5.01 -2.49
CA GLN A 4 -10.81 5.65 -1.21
C GLN A 4 -9.51 5.77 -0.44
N LEU A 5 -9.09 6.99 -0.09
CA LEU A 5 -7.95 7.21 0.79
C LEU A 5 -8.44 7.33 2.23
N VAL A 6 -7.82 6.58 3.13
CA VAL A 6 -8.08 6.63 4.58
C VAL A 6 -6.75 6.92 5.28
N GLU A 7 -6.67 8.05 5.95
CA GLU A 7 -5.50 8.40 6.76
C GLU A 7 -5.58 7.71 8.12
N LEU A 8 -4.48 7.06 8.52
CA LEU A 8 -4.31 6.42 9.81
C LEU A 8 -3.52 7.37 10.71
N GLU A 9 -4.12 7.78 11.83
CA GLU A 9 -3.55 8.77 12.75
C GLU A 9 -2.33 8.28 13.53
N ASN A 10 -2.10 6.97 13.59
CA ASN A 10 -1.06 6.38 14.44
C ASN A 10 -0.03 5.61 13.61
N ALA A 11 1.15 6.22 13.48
CA ALA A 11 2.32 5.64 12.82
C ALA A 11 2.76 4.30 13.39
N THR A 12 2.52 4.06 14.69
CA THR A 12 2.98 2.89 15.44
C THR A 12 1.87 1.87 15.71
N ALA A 13 0.69 2.05 15.11
CA ALA A 13 -0.43 1.12 15.26
C ALA A 13 -0.42 0.06 14.16
N ASN A 14 -0.91 -1.14 14.51
CA ASN A 14 -1.16 -2.20 13.55
C ASN A 14 -2.08 -1.70 12.43
N ILE A 15 -1.71 -1.99 11.20
CA ILE A 15 -2.58 -1.73 10.04
C ILE A 15 -3.44 -2.96 9.85
N ILE A 16 -4.74 -2.82 10.11
CA ILE A 16 -5.70 -3.91 10.07
C ILE A 16 -6.47 -3.86 8.76
N CYS A 17 -6.59 -5.01 8.08
CA CYS A 17 -7.46 -5.14 6.92
C CYS A 17 -8.92 -4.87 7.33
N PRO A 18 -9.62 -3.91 6.71
CA PRO A 18 -11.01 -3.62 7.05
C PRO A 18 -11.98 -4.77 6.73
N ILE A 19 -11.60 -5.71 5.85
CA ILE A 19 -12.43 -6.82 5.39
C ILE A 19 -12.29 -8.04 6.31
N CYS A 20 -11.10 -8.64 6.41
CA CYS A 20 -10.88 -9.85 7.21
C CYS A 20 -10.39 -9.60 8.64
N LYS A 21 -10.11 -8.35 9.02
CA LYS A 21 -9.60 -7.95 10.35
C LYS A 21 -8.23 -8.52 10.73
N LEU A 22 -7.49 -9.08 9.78
CA LEU A 22 -6.09 -9.49 9.98
C LEU A 22 -5.18 -8.26 10.03
N ALA A 23 -4.14 -8.33 10.86
CA ALA A 23 -3.08 -7.32 10.87
C ALA A 23 -2.21 -7.51 9.63
N VAL A 24 -2.33 -6.59 8.67
CA VAL A 24 -1.51 -6.55 7.45
C VAL A 24 -0.10 -6.06 7.77
N ILE A 25 0.00 -5.15 8.74
CA ILE A 25 1.26 -4.73 9.38
C ILE A 25 1.10 -4.93 10.88
N ASP A 26 1.98 -5.73 11.48
CA ASP A 26 1.98 -5.98 12.92
C ASP A 26 3.18 -5.33 13.62
N TRP A 27 2.93 -4.24 14.33
CA TRP A 27 3.92 -3.53 15.15
C TRP A 27 4.33 -4.29 16.41
N THR A 28 3.53 -5.26 16.85
CA THR A 28 3.90 -6.11 17.99
C THR A 28 5.00 -7.12 17.63
N GLN A 29 5.22 -7.34 16.33
CA GLN A 29 6.23 -8.23 15.76
C GLN A 29 7.21 -7.48 14.85
N GLU A 30 7.74 -6.33 15.28
CA GLU A 30 8.76 -5.57 14.52
C GLU A 30 8.31 -5.05 13.14
N GLN A 31 7.02 -4.69 13.00
CA GLN A 31 6.42 -4.26 11.72
C GLN A 31 6.38 -5.37 10.67
N TYR A 32 6.22 -6.62 11.09
CA TYR A 32 6.16 -7.73 10.16
C TYR A 32 4.98 -7.59 9.19
N VAL A 33 5.29 -7.72 7.90
CA VAL A 33 4.35 -7.60 6.78
C VAL A 33 3.64 -8.94 6.58
N GLN A 34 2.31 -8.95 6.74
CA GLN A 34 1.45 -10.13 6.57
C GLN A 34 0.29 -9.82 5.62
N PRO A 35 0.55 -9.77 4.30
CA PRO A 35 -0.52 -9.55 3.34
C PRO A 35 -1.58 -10.65 3.46
N CYS A 36 -2.84 -10.25 3.39
CA CYS A 36 -3.97 -11.17 3.31
C CYS A 36 -4.51 -11.21 1.89
N GLU A 37 -5.50 -12.07 1.61
CA GLU A 37 -6.13 -12.16 0.28
C GLU A 37 -6.73 -10.85 -0.23
N HIS A 38 -7.00 -9.88 0.65
CA HIS A 38 -7.53 -8.56 0.28
C HIS A 38 -6.42 -7.52 0.04
N THR A 39 -5.20 -7.82 0.48
CA THR A 39 -4.06 -6.91 0.31
C THR A 39 -3.58 -6.99 -1.13
N VAL A 40 -3.62 -5.86 -1.83
CA VAL A 40 -3.18 -5.76 -3.23
C VAL A 40 -1.79 -5.14 -3.35
N PHE A 41 -1.38 -4.31 -2.40
CA PHE A 41 -0.01 -3.83 -2.26
C PHE A 41 0.26 -3.32 -0.84
N ILE A 42 1.53 -3.26 -0.49
CA ILE A 42 2.09 -2.56 0.67
C ILE A 42 3.32 -1.83 0.13
N ALA A 43 3.33 -0.51 0.25
CA ALA A 43 4.40 0.31 -0.29
C ALA A 43 4.72 1.46 0.64
N MET A 44 5.93 1.98 0.53
CA MET A 44 6.39 3.22 1.14
C MET A 44 6.69 4.22 0.02
N ASP A 45 6.93 5.49 0.33
CA ASP A 45 7.37 6.45 -0.70
C ASP A 45 8.68 6.03 -1.41
N LEU A 46 9.46 5.15 -0.79
CA LEU A 46 10.74 4.65 -1.32
C LEU A 46 10.63 3.38 -2.17
N GLY A 47 9.47 2.72 -2.25
CA GLY A 47 9.33 1.46 -2.99
C GLY A 47 8.20 0.56 -2.47
N PHE A 48 8.03 -0.59 -3.12
CA PHE A 48 7.06 -1.61 -2.71
C PHE A 48 7.69 -2.61 -1.73
N GLU A 49 7.00 -2.88 -0.62
CA GLU A 49 7.31 -4.00 0.29
C GLU A 49 6.59 -5.28 -0.15
N PHE A 50 5.42 -5.13 -0.76
CA PHE A 50 4.60 -6.21 -1.32
C PHE A 50 3.71 -5.67 -2.44
N VAL A 51 3.54 -6.46 -3.50
CA VAL A 51 2.56 -6.22 -4.56
C VAL A 51 1.95 -7.57 -4.94
N ALA A 52 0.63 -7.61 -5.13
CA ALA A 52 -0.02 -8.80 -5.64
C ALA A 52 0.01 -8.78 -7.18
N ASP A 53 0.26 -9.93 -7.81
CA ASP A 53 0.33 -10.08 -9.28
C ASP A 53 -0.85 -9.42 -9.98
N ARG A 54 -2.07 -9.64 -9.47
CA ARG A 54 -3.31 -9.06 -10.01
C ARG A 54 -3.36 -7.53 -10.00
N PHE A 55 -2.61 -6.89 -9.11
CA PHE A 55 -2.48 -5.44 -9.07
C PHE A 55 -1.39 -4.98 -10.03
N GLU A 56 -0.23 -5.65 -10.00
CA GLU A 56 0.90 -5.35 -10.88
C GLU A 56 0.53 -5.46 -12.37
N GLU A 57 -0.27 -6.47 -12.75
CA GLU A 57 -0.75 -6.67 -14.14
C GLU A 57 -1.54 -5.49 -14.71
N VAL A 58 -2.13 -4.65 -13.86
CA VAL A 58 -2.94 -3.50 -14.27
C VAL A 58 -2.29 -2.16 -13.92
N MET A 59 -1.10 -2.17 -13.33
CA MET A 59 -0.32 -0.94 -13.10
C MET A 59 0.07 -0.31 -14.44
N ASN A 60 0.09 1.02 -14.47
CA ASN A 60 0.48 1.76 -15.67
C ASN A 60 1.98 1.61 -15.98
N GLN A 61 2.78 1.41 -14.95
CA GLN A 61 4.22 1.19 -14.96
C GLN A 61 4.48 0.04 -13.97
N ASN A 62 5.19 -1.00 -14.40
CA ASN A 62 5.43 -2.15 -13.54
C ASN A 62 6.45 -1.80 -12.43
N VAL A 63 6.60 -2.69 -11.45
CA VAL A 63 7.43 -2.41 -10.28
C VAL A 63 8.90 -2.28 -10.65
N ASP A 64 9.42 -3.09 -11.56
CA ASP A 64 10.82 -3.02 -12.01
C ASP A 64 11.13 -1.69 -12.70
N GLU A 65 10.29 -1.25 -13.63
CA GLU A 65 10.40 0.03 -14.33
C GLU A 65 10.30 1.21 -13.37
N LEU A 66 9.48 1.09 -12.34
CA LEU A 66 9.31 2.14 -11.33
C LEU A 66 10.54 2.27 -10.44
N HIS A 67 11.20 1.16 -10.08
CA HIS A 67 12.45 1.18 -9.32
C HIS A 67 13.62 1.79 -10.09
N GLU A 68 13.60 1.72 -11.42
CA GLU A 68 14.63 2.33 -12.28
C GLU A 68 14.39 3.83 -12.53
N ASP A 69 13.20 4.36 -12.23
CA ASP A 69 12.84 5.76 -12.48
C ASP A 69 13.48 6.71 -11.44
N PRO A 70 14.34 7.66 -11.84
CA PRO A 70 14.89 8.67 -10.93
C PRO A 70 13.85 9.60 -10.31
N ASN A 71 12.66 9.71 -10.92
CA ASN A 71 11.53 10.52 -10.46
C ASN A 71 10.39 9.64 -9.91
N MET A 72 10.69 8.40 -9.51
CA MET A 72 9.74 7.46 -8.94
C MET A 72 8.80 8.14 -7.93
N ASN A 73 7.50 7.99 -8.15
CA ASN A 73 6.47 8.43 -7.23
C ASN A 73 5.48 7.29 -6.99
N ILE A 74 5.71 6.56 -5.89
CA ILE A 74 4.89 5.41 -5.50
C ILE A 74 3.43 5.82 -5.30
N PHE A 75 3.18 6.96 -4.67
CA PHE A 75 1.83 7.44 -4.41
C PHE A 75 1.07 7.73 -5.72
N ASP A 76 1.74 8.33 -6.70
CA ASP A 76 1.17 8.55 -8.03
C ASP A 76 0.91 7.23 -8.75
N ALA A 77 1.88 6.29 -8.72
CA ALA A 77 1.73 4.99 -9.35
C ALA A 77 0.51 4.21 -8.81
N ILE A 78 0.34 4.14 -7.48
CA ILE A 78 -0.78 3.41 -6.88
C ILE A 78 -2.13 4.12 -7.04
N THR A 79 -2.16 5.45 -7.12
CA THR A 79 -3.42 6.22 -7.22
C THR A 79 -3.90 6.39 -8.67
N THR A 80 -2.98 6.34 -9.65
CA THR A 80 -3.31 6.36 -11.08
C THR A 80 -3.62 4.98 -11.66
N THR A 81 -3.26 3.91 -10.95
CA THR A 81 -3.56 2.53 -11.35
C THR A 81 -5.08 2.28 -11.34
N PRO A 82 -5.69 1.84 -12.46
CA PRO A 82 -7.13 1.68 -12.59
C PRO A 82 -7.64 0.40 -11.92
N TYR A 83 -7.58 0.34 -10.59
CA TYR A 83 -8.07 -0.81 -9.80
C TYR A 83 -9.47 -0.57 -9.23
N LYS A 84 -10.37 -1.56 -9.31
CA LYS A 84 -11.74 -1.45 -8.78
C LYS A 84 -11.77 -1.64 -7.27
N ASN A 85 -12.67 -0.92 -6.61
CA ASN A 85 -12.92 -0.99 -5.17
C ASN A 85 -11.66 -0.85 -4.30
N LEU A 86 -10.69 -0.05 -4.76
CA LEU A 86 -9.43 0.14 -4.06
C LEU A 86 -9.60 1.09 -2.86
N THR A 87 -9.28 0.60 -1.67
CA THR A 87 -9.08 1.42 -0.48
C THR A 87 -7.59 1.49 -0.17
N ILE A 88 -7.05 2.70 -0.06
CA ILE A 88 -5.66 2.95 0.30
C ILE A 88 -5.64 3.45 1.74
N LEU A 89 -5.00 2.68 2.62
CA LEU A 89 -4.72 3.10 3.98
C LEU A 89 -3.36 3.79 3.99
N LYS A 90 -3.33 5.08 4.35
CA LYS A 90 -2.11 5.89 4.43
C LYS A 90 -1.72 6.07 5.90
N ALA A 91 -0.58 5.53 6.29
CA ALA A 91 -0.01 5.70 7.63
C ALA A 91 1.26 6.53 7.56
N ASP A 92 1.45 7.41 8.54
CA ASP A 92 2.72 8.10 8.75
C ASP A 92 3.79 7.09 9.24
N LEU A 93 5.04 7.24 8.84
CA LEU A 93 6.14 6.36 9.27
C LEU A 93 6.88 6.86 10.52
N GLY A 94 6.50 8.02 11.07
CA GLY A 94 7.20 8.71 12.14
C GLY A 94 8.51 9.36 11.69
N VAL A 95 8.77 9.39 10.38
CA VAL A 95 9.93 10.01 9.74
C VAL A 95 9.41 11.09 8.80
N ASP A 96 9.99 12.28 8.92
CA ASP A 96 9.49 13.50 8.28
C ASP A 96 9.26 13.32 6.76
N GLY A 97 8.00 13.47 6.35
CA GLY A 97 7.57 13.41 4.96
C GLY A 97 7.47 12.02 4.34
N LEU A 98 7.57 10.94 5.13
CA LEU A 98 7.44 9.56 4.63
C LEU A 98 6.18 8.87 5.15
N PHE A 99 5.51 8.18 4.24
CA PHE A 99 4.27 7.45 4.47
C PHE A 99 4.39 6.01 3.98
N ARG A 100 3.57 5.17 4.60
CA ARG A 100 3.28 3.81 4.16
C ARG A 100 1.85 3.77 3.62
N TYR A 101 1.69 3.09 2.49
CA TYR A 101 0.43 2.90 1.79
C TYR A 101 0.10 1.42 1.75
N VAL A 102 -1.10 1.06 2.21
CA VAL A 102 -1.62 -0.31 2.13
C VAL A 102 -2.87 -0.31 1.26
N GLY A 103 -2.79 -1.02 0.13
CA GLY A 103 -3.91 -1.21 -0.77
C GLY A 103 -4.75 -2.40 -0.35
N ILE A 104 -6.04 -2.17 -0.14
CA ILE A 104 -7.05 -3.19 0.18
C ILE A 104 -8.14 -3.16 -0.89
N SER A 105 -8.53 -4.34 -1.39
CA SER A 105 -9.69 -4.50 -2.27
C SER A 105 -10.50 -5.74 -1.88
N ASP A 106 -11.80 -5.69 -2.19
CA ASP A 106 -12.77 -6.78 -1.99
C ASP A 106 -12.88 -7.74 -3.19
N CYS A 107 -12.06 -7.50 -4.23
CA CYS A 107 -12.04 -8.25 -5.49
C CYS A 107 -11.54 -9.69 -5.35
#